data_AF-A0A662F9M5-F1
#
_entry.id   AF-A0A662F9M5-F1
#
_cell.length_a   1.000
_cell.length_b   1.000
_cell.length_c   1.000
_cell.angle_alpha   90.00
_cell.angle_beta   90.00
_cell.angle_gamma   90.00
#
_symmetry.space_group_name_H-M   'P 1'
#
loop_
_entity.id
_entity.type
_entity.pdbx_description
1 polymer ?
#
loop_
_entity_poly.entity_id
_entity_poly.type
_entity_poly.pdbx_seq_one_letter_code
_entity_poly.pdbx_strand_id
1 'polypeptide(L)' 'MKERKRLSRREEFEILKLVLDKILLLGFAIVGYGAYLLYNTAGKQGFFVLLTGAIILLIFTVLLIKEYEIVE' A
#
# COMPACT_ATOMS: atom_id res chain seq x y z
N MET A 1 -37.40 2.44 -2.33
CA MET A 1 -36.06 2.17 -1.75
C MET A 1 -35.15 1.78 -2.90
N LYS A 2 -34.05 2.51 -3.12
CA LYS A 2 -33.08 2.18 -4.18
C LYS A 2 -32.28 0.96 -3.70
N GLU A 3 -32.50 -0.20 -4.29
CA GLU A 3 -31.75 -1.41 -3.95
C GLU A 3 -30.26 -1.16 -4.13
N ARG A 4 -29.47 -1.35 -3.07
CA ARG A 4 -28.02 -1.34 -3.20
C ARG A 4 -27.64 -2.60 -3.96
N LYS A 5 -27.14 -2.45 -5.19
CA LYS A 5 -26.58 -3.58 -5.94
C LYS A 5 -25.48 -4.21 -5.08
N ARG A 6 -25.67 -5.47 -4.67
CA ARG A 6 -24.59 -6.29 -4.11
C ARG A 6 -23.63 -6.57 -5.26
N LEU A 7 -22.35 -6.31 -5.02
CA LEU A 7 -21.30 -6.63 -5.96
C LEU A 7 -21.14 -8.14 -6.01
N SER A 8 -20.84 -8.67 -7.19
CA SER A 8 -20.38 -10.04 -7.32
C SER A 8 -19.01 -10.19 -6.64
N ARG A 9 -18.70 -11.40 -6.17
CA ARG A 9 -17.41 -11.72 -5.53
C ARG A 9 -16.21 -11.31 -6.40
N ARG A 10 -16.39 -11.33 -7.72
CA ARG A 10 -15.38 -10.94 -8.71
C ARG A 10 -15.18 -9.43 -8.74
N GLU A 11 -16.26 -8.64 -8.73
CA GLU A 11 -16.19 -7.18 -8.64
C GLU A 11 -15.61 -6.71 -7.31
N GLU A 12 -15.95 -7.38 -6.20
CA GLU A 12 -15.37 -7.09 -4.88
C GLU A 12 -13.85 -7.30 -4.87
N PHE A 13 -13.37 -8.38 -5.51
CA PHE A 13 -11.95 -8.65 -5.64
C PHE A 13 -11.23 -7.62 -6.52
N GLU A 14 -11.83 -7.17 -7.62
CA GLU A 14 -11.24 -6.12 -8.45
C GLU A 14 -11.13 -4.78 -7.73
N ILE A 15 -12.14 -4.43 -6.94
CA ILE A 15 -12.09 -3.23 -6.11
C ILE A 15 -11.02 -3.37 -5.03
N LEU A 16 -10.89 -4.53 -4.39
CA LEU A 16 -9.84 -4.78 -3.41
C LEU A 16 -8.45 -4.57 -4.02
N LYS A 17 -8.21 -5.09 -5.24
CA LYS A 17 -6.95 -4.87 -5.97
C LYS A 17 -6.66 -3.39 -6.21
N LEU A 18 -7.67 -2.62 -6.63
CA LEU A 18 -7.55 -1.17 -6.84
C LEU A 18 -7.28 -0.41 -5.53
N VAL A 19 -7.85 -0.85 -4.41
CA VAL A 19 -7.62 -0.23 -3.10
C VAL A 19 -6.21 -0.55 -2.60
N LEU A 20 -5.77 -1.81 -2.71
CA LEU A 20 -4.43 -2.22 -2.32
C LEU A 20 -3.35 -1.47 -3.11
N ASP A 21 -3.56 -1.24 -4.41
CA ASP A 21 -2.66 -0.44 -5.25
C ASP A 21 -2.53 1.01 -4.74
N LYS A 22 -3.64 1.65 -4.37
CA LYS A 22 -3.62 3.01 -3.78
C LYS A 22 -2.90 3.05 -2.44
N ILE A 23 -3.02 2.00 -1.62
CA ILE A 23 -2.31 1.90 -0.34
C ILE A 23 -0.80 1.70 -0.57
N LEU A 24 -0.42 0.87 -1.54
CA LEU A 24 0.98 0.70 -1.95
C LEU A 24 1.58 2.01 -2.43
N LEU A 25 0.85 2.79 -3.22
CA LEU A 25 1.27 4.12 -3.67
C LEU A 25 1.54 5.07 -2.48
N LEU A 26 0.72 5.00 -1.42
CA LEU A 26 0.92 5.78 -0.21
C LEU A 26 2.19 5.35 0.55
N GLY A 27 2.43 4.05 0.67
CA GLY A 27 3.69 3.53 1.24
C GLY A 27 4.92 4.01 0.45
N PHE A 28 4.81 4.04 -0.89
CA PHE A 28 5.86 4.55 -1.76
C PHE A 28 6.11 6.04 -1.56
N ALA A 29 5.06 6.85 -1.40
CA ALA A 29 5.18 8.26 -1.09
C ALA A 29 5.89 8.51 0.25
N ILE A 30 5.61 7.70 1.28
CA ILE A 30 6.29 7.79 2.59
C ILE A 30 7.79 7.48 2.45
N VAL A 31 8.14 6.42 1.69
CA VAL A 31 9.55 6.10 1.42
C VAL A 31 10.25 7.23 0.68
N GLY A 32 9.61 7.77 -0.37
CA GLY A 32 10.13 8.91 -1.13
C GLY A 32 10.36 10.14 -0.24
N TYR A 33 9.42 10.43 0.67
CA TYR A 33 9.57 11.51 1.64
C TYR A 33 10.69 11.24 2.65
N GLY A 34 10.81 10.00 3.15
CA GLY A 34 11.93 9.59 4.00
C GLY A 34 13.28 9.75 3.32
N ALA A 35 13.38 9.39 2.04
CA ALA A 35 14.58 9.58 1.22
C ALA A 35 14.89 11.07 1.01
N TYR A 36 13.86 11.89 0.72
CA TYR A 36 14.00 13.34 0.61
C TYR A 36 14.53 13.97 1.92
N LEU A 37 13.98 13.55 3.07
CA LEU A 37 14.48 14.00 4.37
C LEU A 37 15.92 13.56 4.61
N LEU A 38 16.26 12.32 4.30
CA LEU A 38 17.61 11.81 4.47
C LEU A 38 18.62 12.61 3.63
N TYR A 39 18.25 12.98 2.40
CA TYR A 39 19.08 13.77 1.49
C TYR A 39 19.27 15.22 1.95
N ASN A 40 18.20 15.90 2.39
CA ASN A 40 18.24 17.34 2.67
C ASN A 40 18.65 17.70 4.09
N THR A 41 18.32 16.86 5.08
CA THR A 41 18.54 17.19 6.50
C THR A 41 19.50 16.24 7.20
N ALA A 42 20.08 15.27 6.48
CA ALA A 42 21.07 14.29 6.97
C ALA A 42 20.74 13.82 8.40
N GLY A 43 19.53 13.26 8.57
CA GLY A 43 18.96 13.04 9.90
C GLY A 43 18.63 11.58 10.20
N LYS A 44 18.80 11.21 11.48
CA LYS A 44 18.19 10.00 12.08
C LYS A 44 16.69 9.92 11.76
N GLN A 45 16.01 11.07 11.73
CA GLN A 45 14.58 11.17 11.40
C GLN A 45 14.27 10.68 9.99
N GLY A 46 15.05 11.08 8.97
CA GLY A 46 14.85 10.61 7.60
C GLY A 46 15.05 9.09 7.48
N PHE A 47 16.04 8.54 8.19
CA PHE A 47 16.27 7.10 8.25
C PHE A 47 15.08 6.35 8.87
N PHE A 48 14.55 6.81 10.01
CA PHE A 48 13.38 6.17 10.63
C PHE A 48 12.11 6.27 9.77
N VAL A 49 11.87 7.41 9.10
CA VAL A 49 10.73 7.57 8.20
C VAL A 49 10.86 6.64 6.99
N LEU A 50 12.05 6.56 6.38
CA LEU A 50 12.33 5.68 5.25
C LEU A 50 12.14 4.20 5.65
N LEU A 51 12.72 3.79 6.77
CA LEU A 51 12.62 2.42 7.27
C LEU A 51 11.16 2.04 7.57
N THR A 52 10.41 2.94 8.20
CA THR A 52 8.98 2.74 8.50
C THR A 52 8.17 2.59 7.21
N GLY A 53 8.39 3.47 6.23
CA GLY A 53 7.73 3.36 4.92
C GLY A 53 8.07 2.05 4.20
N ALA A 54 9.33 1.61 4.25
CA ALA A 54 9.77 0.37 3.63
C ALA A 54 9.11 -0.85 4.27
N ILE A 55 9.01 -0.89 5.61
CA ILE A 55 8.31 -1.97 6.33
C ILE A 55 6.83 -2.01 5.94
N ILE A 56 6.15 -0.86 5.88
CA ILE A 56 4.75 -0.76 5.49
C ILE A 56 4.55 -1.32 4.07
N LEU A 57 5.37 -0.88 3.11
CA LEU A 57 5.31 -1.39 1.73
C LEU A 57 5.49 -2.90 1.68
N LEU A 58 6.45 -3.43 2.42
CA LEU A 58 6.77 -4.85 2.41
C LEU A 58 5.60 -5.69 2.97
N ILE A 59 4.98 -5.23 4.06
CA ILE A 59 3.78 -5.87 4.63
C ILE A 59 2.64 -5.88 3.61
N PHE A 60 2.33 -4.74 2.98
CA PHE A 60 1.24 -4.67 2.00
C PHE A 60 1.53 -5.47 0.73
N THR A 61 2.78 -5.53 0.29
CA THR A 61 3.20 -6.36 -0.85
C THR A 61 3.00 -7.85 -0.56
N VAL A 62 3.38 -8.31 0.65
CA VAL A 62 3.18 -9.70 1.06
C VAL A 62 1.70 -10.04 1.18
N LEU A 63 0.88 -9.14 1.73
CA LEU A 63 -0.57 -9.31 1.77
C LEU A 63 -1.16 -9.42 0.36
N LEU A 64 -0.69 -8.58 -0.56
CA LEU A 64 -1.11 -8.60 -1.96
C LEU A 64 -0.79 -9.95 -2.59
N ILE A 65 0.46 -10.43 -2.52
CA ILE A 65 0.85 -11.72 -3.12
C ILE A 65 -0.04 -12.85 -2.59
N LYS A 66 -0.26 -12.91 -1.28
CA LYS A 66 -1.12 -13.94 -0.68
C LYS A 66 -2.56 -13.90 -1.18
N GLU A 67 -3.15 -12.71 -1.29
CA GLU A 67 -4.51 -12.57 -1.81
C GLU A 67 -4.60 -12.93 -3.30
N TYR A 68 -3.56 -12.67 -4.09
CA TYR A 68 -3.52 -13.07 -5.49
C TYR A 68 -3.36 -14.60 -5.66
N GLU A 69 -2.51 -15.24 -4.85
CA GLU A 69 -2.34 -16.71 -4.86
C GLU A 69 -3.59 -17.48 -4.43
N ILE A 70 -4.47 -16.89 -3.60
CA ILE A 70 -5.72 -17.54 -3.16
C ILE A 70 -6.80 -17.52 -4.26
N VAL A 71 -6.70 -16.60 -5.22
CA VAL A 71 -7.73 -16.36 -6.23
C VAL A 71 -7.41 -17.01 -7.59
N GLU A 72 -6.16 -17.44 -7.80
CA GLU A 72 -5.74 -18.31 -8.91
C GLU A 72 -5.95 -19.80 -8.57
#